data_AF-I4ERJ4-F1
#
_entry.id   AF-I4ERJ4-F1
#
_cell.length_a   1.000
_cell.length_b   1.000
_cell.length_c   1.000
_cell.angle_alpha   90.00
_cell.angle_beta   90.00
_cell.angle_gamma   90.00
#
_symmetry.space_group_name_H-M   'P 1'
#
loop_
_entity.id
_entity.type
_entity.pdbx_description
1 polymer ?
#
loop_
_entity_poly.entity_id
_entity_poly.type
_entity_poly.pdbx_seq_one_letter_code
_entity_poly.pdbx_strand_id
1 'polypeptide(L)'
;MSGTEQVRPEVVAAIVTALQETDPSNLPADATRAEKDAAKDQYLSGMVAERAQRDRQTRAWELLLTRSHDDPPSWSQLFDELPQSSIDELADLYDALPEGAQTEYARRFGAPVSA
;
A
#
# COMPACT_ATOMS: atom_id res chain seq x y z
N MET A 1 -18.98 12.01 -36.00
CA MET A 1 -17.97 10.94 -35.89
C MET A 1 -17.21 11.21 -34.61
N SER A 2 -17.46 10.42 -33.57
CA SER A 2 -16.83 10.59 -32.26
C SER A 2 -15.48 9.90 -32.29
N GLY A 3 -14.43 10.67 -32.62
CA GLY A 3 -13.07 10.20 -32.36
C GLY A 3 -12.93 10.07 -30.85
N THR A 4 -12.77 8.85 -30.35
CA THR A 4 -12.27 8.63 -28.99
C THR A 4 -10.90 9.29 -28.94
N GLU A 5 -10.80 10.45 -28.30
CA GLU A 5 -9.50 11.06 -27.97
C GLU A 5 -8.66 9.99 -27.29
N GLN A 6 -7.59 9.59 -27.94
CA GLN A 6 -6.72 8.54 -27.44
C GLN A 6 -6.01 9.06 -26.19
N VAL A 7 -6.25 8.42 -25.05
CA VAL A 7 -5.61 8.77 -23.79
C VAL A 7 -4.15 8.34 -23.85
N ARG A 8 -3.23 9.30 -23.79
CA ARG A 8 -1.78 9.05 -23.77
C ARG A 8 -1.32 8.73 -22.34
N PRO A 9 -0.75 7.53 -22.09
CA PRO A 9 -0.32 7.14 -20.74
C PRO A 9 0.73 8.07 -20.13
N GLU A 10 1.63 8.62 -20.93
CA GLU A 10 2.69 9.53 -20.49
C GLU A 10 2.15 10.88 -20.01
N VAL A 11 1.08 11.38 -20.63
CA VAL A 11 0.40 12.63 -20.21
C VAL A 11 -0.36 12.40 -18.91
N VAL A 12 -1.05 11.27 -18.80
CA VAL A 12 -1.73 10.86 -17.56
C VAL A 12 -0.72 10.76 -16.41
N ALA A 13 0.42 10.09 -16.63
CA ALA A 13 1.48 9.97 -15.64
C ALA A 13 2.04 11.33 -15.20
N ALA A 14 2.31 12.25 -16.14
CA ALA A 14 2.77 13.60 -15.82
C ALA A 14 1.76 14.38 -14.96
N ILE A 15 0.46 14.24 -15.26
CA ILE A 15 -0.60 14.88 -14.45
C ILE A 15 -0.68 14.25 -13.05
N VAL A 16 -0.55 12.92 -12.93
CA VAL A 16 -0.52 12.24 -11.63
C VAL A 16 0.67 12.70 -10.78
N THR A 17 1.87 12.78 -11.37
CA THR A 17 3.06 13.29 -10.68
C THR A 17 2.85 14.72 -10.19
N ALA A 18 2.32 15.61 -11.03
CA ALA A 18 1.99 16.98 -10.64
C ALA A 18 1.01 17.05 -9.46
N LEU A 19 0.02 16.15 -9.41
CA LEU A 19 -0.93 16.07 -8.28
C LEU A 19 -0.24 15.58 -7.00
N GLN A 20 0.64 14.58 -7.09
CA GLN A 20 1.40 14.05 -5.95
C GLN A 20 2.39 15.06 -5.37
N GLU A 21 3.09 15.80 -6.24
CA GLU A 21 4.08 16.82 -5.86
C GLU A 21 3.45 18.16 -5.50
N THR A 22 2.15 18.33 -5.77
CA THR A 22 1.42 19.61 -5.69
C THR A 22 2.05 20.71 -6.56
N ASP A 23 2.72 20.33 -7.66
CA ASP A 23 3.41 21.23 -8.59
C ASP A 23 2.86 21.09 -10.02
N PRO A 24 2.12 22.10 -10.54
CA PRO A 24 1.59 22.08 -11.90
C PRO A 24 2.60 22.52 -12.98
N SER A 25 3.84 22.87 -12.63
CA SER A 25 4.80 23.53 -13.54
C SER A 25 5.19 22.69 -14.77
N ASN A 26 5.08 21.36 -14.67
CA ASN A 26 5.48 20.41 -15.73
C ASN A 26 4.29 19.80 -16.49
N LEU A 27 3.10 20.39 -16.38
CA LEU A 27 1.91 19.85 -17.04
C LEU A 27 1.96 20.03 -18.57
N PRO A 28 1.60 19.00 -19.35
CA PRO A 28 1.47 19.13 -20.80
C PRO A 28 0.39 20.16 -21.18
N ALA A 29 0.76 21.14 -22.00
CA ALA A 29 -0.14 22.22 -22.41
C ALA A 29 -1.32 21.74 -23.30
N ASP A 30 -1.13 20.60 -23.97
CA ASP A 30 -2.09 19.96 -24.87
C ASP A 30 -2.87 18.82 -24.19
N ALA A 31 -2.84 18.72 -22.86
CA ALA A 31 -3.57 17.69 -22.12
C ALA A 31 -5.09 17.81 -22.36
N THR A 32 -5.66 16.74 -22.92
CA THR A 32 -7.08 16.61 -23.25
C THR A 32 -7.93 16.45 -21.98
N ARG A 33 -9.25 16.57 -22.12
CA ARG A 33 -10.18 16.31 -21.01
C ARG A 33 -10.13 14.84 -20.59
N ALA A 34 -10.09 13.93 -21.54
CA ALA A 34 -10.04 12.49 -21.28
C ALA A 34 -8.80 12.10 -20.47
N GLU A 35 -7.64 12.68 -20.78
CA GLU A 35 -6.39 12.45 -20.03
C GLU A 35 -6.45 13.01 -18.60
N LYS A 36 -7.04 14.20 -18.42
CA LYS A 36 -7.23 14.79 -17.08
C LYS A 36 -8.18 13.95 -16.21
N ASP A 37 -9.26 13.45 -16.79
CA ASP A 37 -10.19 12.57 -16.08
C ASP A 37 -9.53 11.23 -15.72
N ALA A 38 -8.79 10.61 -16.65
CA ALA A 38 -8.03 9.39 -16.37
C ALA A 38 -6.97 9.58 -15.27
N ALA A 39 -6.23 10.69 -15.29
CA ALA A 39 -5.23 11.02 -14.26
C ALA A 39 -5.85 11.25 -12.88
N LYS A 40 -7.00 11.94 -12.83
CA LYS A 40 -7.75 12.15 -11.59
C LYS A 40 -8.24 10.82 -11.02
N ASP A 41 -8.80 9.96 -11.85
CA ASP A 41 -9.29 8.64 -11.42
C ASP A 41 -8.13 7.76 -10.90
N GLN A 42 -6.98 7.79 -11.59
CA GLN A 42 -5.77 7.09 -11.14
C GLN A 42 -5.24 7.64 -9.81
N TYR A 43 -5.13 8.96 -9.69
CA TYR A 43 -4.65 9.62 -8.47
C TYR A 43 -5.54 9.31 -7.26
N LEU A 44 -6.86 9.45 -7.41
CA LEU A 44 -7.82 9.17 -6.33
C LEU A 44 -7.84 7.68 -5.97
N SER A 45 -7.74 6.78 -6.95
CA SER A 45 -7.64 5.34 -6.69
C SER A 45 -6.35 5.00 -5.92
N GLY A 46 -5.24 5.65 -6.27
CA GLY A 46 -3.98 5.56 -5.52
C GLY A 46 -4.13 5.99 -4.06
N MET A 47 -4.77 7.14 -3.80
CA MET A 47 -5.02 7.60 -2.43
C MET A 47 -5.86 6.62 -1.61
N VAL A 48 -6.86 5.99 -2.24
CA VAL A 48 -7.68 4.96 -1.58
C VAL A 48 -6.85 3.72 -1.27
N ALA A 49 -6.01 3.26 -2.21
CA ALA A 49 -5.13 2.12 -2.00
C ALA A 49 -4.09 2.39 -0.90
N GLU A 50 -3.48 3.58 -0.87
CA GLU A 50 -2.56 4.00 0.20
C GLU A 50 -3.23 4.03 1.57
N ARG A 51 -4.48 4.52 1.64
CA ARG A 51 -5.26 4.48 2.88
C ARG A 51 -5.53 3.04 3.30
N ALA A 52 -6.01 2.19 2.40
CA ALA A 52 -6.24 0.78 2.68
C ALA A 52 -4.96 0.08 3.17
N GLN A 53 -3.80 0.40 2.58
CA GLN A 53 -2.51 -0.12 3.02
C GLN A 53 -2.15 0.36 4.43
N ARG A 54 -2.34 1.65 4.73
CA ARG A 54 -2.09 2.17 6.09
C ARG A 54 -3.02 1.56 7.13
N ASP A 55 -4.27 1.31 6.79
CA ASP A 55 -5.23 0.65 7.67
C ASP A 55 -4.77 -0.81 7.96
N ARG A 56 -4.30 -1.53 6.92
CA ARG A 56 -3.72 -2.88 7.05
C ARG A 56 -2.44 -2.88 7.90
N GLN A 57 -1.53 -1.93 7.69
CA GLN A 57 -0.31 -1.77 8.49
C GLN A 57 -0.62 -1.48 9.95
N THR A 58 -1.62 -0.62 10.20
CA THR A 58 -2.08 -0.30 11.57
C THR A 58 -2.60 -1.57 12.24
N ARG A 59 -3.44 -2.35 11.55
CA ARG A 59 -3.96 -3.61 12.07
C ARG A 59 -2.86 -4.63 12.37
N ALA A 60 -1.88 -4.75 11.48
CA ALA A 60 -0.71 -5.62 11.71
C ALA A 60 0.04 -5.22 13.00
N TRP A 61 0.25 -3.93 13.22
CA TRP A 61 0.91 -3.46 14.45
C TRP A 61 0.08 -3.70 15.71
N GLU A 62 -1.25 -3.53 15.66
CA GLU A 62 -2.13 -3.86 16.79
C GLU A 62 -2.04 -5.34 17.18
N LEU A 63 -1.93 -6.23 16.19
CA LEU A 63 -1.76 -7.66 16.42
C LEU A 63 -0.37 -8.00 16.98
N LEU A 64 0.68 -7.33 16.51
CA LEU A 64 2.05 -7.57 16.97
C LEU A 64 2.31 -6.99 18.36
N LEU A 65 1.74 -5.82 18.67
CA LEU A 65 1.99 -5.08 19.93
C LEU A 65 0.88 -5.34 20.96
N THR A 66 0.49 -6.61 21.13
CA THR A 66 -0.58 -7.00 22.05
C THR A 66 -0.20 -6.88 23.53
N ARG A 67 1.10 -6.79 23.83
CA ARG A 67 1.64 -6.63 25.17
C ARG A 67 2.64 -5.49 25.26
N SER A 68 2.70 -4.89 26.44
CA SER A 68 3.77 -3.97 26.81
C SER A 68 4.98 -4.78 27.27
N HIS A 69 6.15 -4.40 26.78
CA HIS A 69 7.44 -4.96 27.19
C HIS A 69 8.29 -3.84 27.79
N ASP A 70 9.05 -4.17 28.84
CA ASP A 70 9.97 -3.21 29.47
C ASP A 70 11.18 -2.88 28.57
N ASP A 71 11.62 -3.86 27.77
CA ASP A 71 12.63 -3.72 26.73
C ASP A 71 11.99 -3.95 25.34
N PRO A 72 12.54 -3.35 24.26
CA PRO A 72 12.06 -3.62 22.90
C PRO A 72 12.13 -5.12 22.57
N PRO A 73 10.98 -5.77 22.28
CA PRO A 73 10.95 -7.20 22.02
C PRO A 73 11.56 -7.53 20.65
N SER A 74 12.16 -8.71 20.52
CA SER A 74 12.54 -9.26 19.22
C SER A 74 11.32 -9.77 18.45
N TRP A 75 11.43 -9.89 17.13
CA TRP A 75 10.37 -10.48 16.31
C TRP A 75 10.01 -11.90 16.74
N SER A 76 10.99 -12.73 17.10
CA SER A 76 10.72 -14.08 17.60
C SER A 76 9.86 -14.06 18.87
N GLN A 77 10.21 -13.20 19.83
CA GLN A 77 9.44 -13.07 21.07
C GLN A 77 8.02 -12.61 20.82
N LEU A 78 7.83 -11.60 19.96
CA LEU A 78 6.48 -11.15 19.58
C LEU A 78 5.67 -12.32 19.03
N PHE A 79 6.20 -13.07 18.06
CA PHE A 79 5.52 -14.20 17.44
C PHE A 79 5.29 -15.39 18.38
N ASP A 80 6.17 -15.63 19.36
CA ASP A 80 6.00 -16.69 20.37
C ASP A 80 4.81 -16.41 21.31
N GLU A 81 4.42 -15.15 21.45
CA GLU A 81 3.35 -14.71 22.33
C GLU A 81 1.99 -14.55 21.63
N LEU A 82 1.96 -14.63 20.29
CA LEU A 82 0.73 -14.47 19.53
C LEU A 82 -0.19 -15.68 19.66
N PRO A 83 -1.50 -15.48 19.87
CA PRO A 83 -2.46 -16.55 19.70
C PRO A 83 -2.55 -16.95 18.22
N GLN A 84 -2.93 -18.20 17.95
CA GLN A 84 -3.04 -18.72 16.58
C GLN A 84 -3.94 -17.85 15.69
N SER A 85 -5.05 -17.32 16.23
CA SER A 85 -5.94 -16.42 15.50
C SER A 85 -5.25 -15.15 14.98
N SER A 86 -4.28 -14.62 15.74
CA SER A 86 -3.47 -13.48 15.28
C SER A 86 -2.51 -13.89 14.18
N ILE A 87 -1.92 -15.09 14.27
CA ILE A 87 -1.02 -15.63 13.23
C ILE A 87 -1.78 -15.80 11.90
N ASP A 88 -3.01 -16.31 11.96
CA ASP A 88 -3.86 -16.50 10.78
C ASP A 88 -4.19 -15.13 10.15
N GLU A 89 -4.55 -14.13 10.94
CA GLU A 89 -4.83 -12.78 10.45
C GLU A 89 -3.57 -12.08 9.90
N LEU A 90 -2.39 -12.33 10.48
CA LEU A 90 -1.12 -11.80 9.94
C LEU A 90 -0.76 -12.42 8.58
N ALA A 91 -1.26 -13.63 8.26
CA ALA A 91 -1.12 -14.21 6.92
C ALA A 91 -1.83 -13.35 5.87
N ASP A 92 -3.06 -12.94 6.18
CA ASP A 92 -3.87 -12.08 5.32
C ASP A 92 -3.31 -10.66 5.21
N LEU A 93 -2.49 -10.24 6.18
CA LEU A 93 -1.85 -8.93 6.26
C LEU A 93 -0.35 -8.96 5.90
N TYR A 94 0.14 -10.04 5.31
CA TYR A 94 1.59 -10.26 5.13
C TYR A 94 2.30 -9.11 4.39
N ASP A 95 1.70 -8.56 3.34
CA ASP A 95 2.21 -7.42 2.56
C ASP A 95 2.27 -6.10 3.36
N ALA A 96 1.48 -6.02 4.44
CA ALA A 96 1.41 -4.87 5.33
C ALA A 96 2.29 -5.04 6.58
N LEU A 97 2.94 -6.20 6.76
CA LEU A 97 3.86 -6.42 7.87
C LEU A 97 5.15 -5.61 7.70
N PRO A 98 5.77 -5.15 8.79
CA PRO A 98 7.15 -4.68 8.79
C PRO A 98 8.11 -5.75 8.25
N GLU A 99 9.18 -5.35 7.57
CA GLU A 99 10.13 -6.28 6.92
C GLU A 99 10.68 -7.37 7.86
N GLY A 100 11.01 -7.00 9.10
CA GLY A 100 11.48 -7.96 10.09
C GLY A 100 10.41 -8.96 10.53
N ALA A 101 9.14 -8.53 10.61
CA ALA A 101 8.01 -9.42 10.87
C ALA A 101 7.71 -10.33 9.69
N GLN A 102 7.83 -9.85 8.44
CA GLN A 102 7.72 -10.70 7.25
C GLN A 102 8.79 -11.79 7.24
N THR A 103 10.02 -11.41 7.54
CA THR A 103 11.16 -12.36 7.60
C THR A 103 10.91 -13.44 8.65
N GLU A 104 10.46 -13.05 9.85
CA GLU A 104 10.17 -14.00 10.92
C GLU A 104 8.96 -14.88 10.61
N TYR A 105 7.89 -14.30 10.04
CA TYR A 105 6.72 -15.04 9.56
C TYR A 105 7.15 -16.09 8.53
N ALA A 106 7.87 -15.68 7.48
CA ALA A 106 8.31 -16.58 6.41
C ALA A 106 9.24 -17.67 6.93
N ARG A 107 10.11 -17.37 7.91
CA ARG A 107 10.96 -18.36 8.58
C ARG A 107 10.14 -19.45 9.29
N ARG A 108 9.03 -19.08 9.93
CA ARG A 108 8.19 -19.99 10.72
C ARG A 108 7.17 -20.77 9.90
N PHE A 109 6.53 -20.10 8.95
CA PHE A 109 5.32 -20.60 8.26
C PHE A 109 5.47 -20.68 6.74
N GLY A 110 6.55 -20.12 6.19
CA GLY A 110 6.69 -19.87 4.76
C GLY A 110 6.01 -18.55 4.35
N ALA A 111 6.49 -17.94 3.26
CA ALA A 111 5.83 -16.76 2.70
C ALA A 111 4.50 -17.18 2.06
N PRO A 112 3.37 -16.51 2.37
CA PRO A 112 2.12 -16.80 1.70
C PRO A 112 2.26 -16.52 0.21
N VAL A 113 1.70 -17.42 -0.61
CA VAL A 113 1.66 -17.22 -2.06
C VAL A 113 0.67 -16.10 -2.31
N SER A 114 1.15 -14.92 -2.71
CA SER A 114 0.26 -13.83 -3.10
C SER A 114 -0.65 -14.32 -4.22
N ALA A 115 -1.96 -14.30 -3.97
CA ALA A 115 -2.98 -14.64 -4.96
C ALA A 115 -3.16 -13.50 -5.99
#